data_AF-X1DRM8-F1
#
_entry.id   AF-X1DRM8-F1
#
_cell.length_a   1.000
_cell.length_b   1.000
_cell.length_c   1.000
_cell.angle_alpha   90.00
_cell.angle_beta   90.00
_cell.angle_gamma   90.00
#
_symmetry.space_group_name_H-M   'P 1'
#
loop_
_entity.id
_entity.type
_entity.pdbx_description
1 polymer ?
#
loop_
_entity_poly.entity_id
_entity_poly.type
_entity_poly.pdbx_seq_one_letter_code
_entity_poly.pdbx_strand_id
1 'polypeptide(L)'
;MAKVRAPLMSFDARGQIAKSLVYLGWKGLKTVRQYVIPANPKTDDQQQQRGYITTAVGEWHTDGFTSDDIKAWKLLALSLKRVLSGFNIYVSLKVKALIAAVTWESFTEVDPGTPTVDGTTITA
;
A
#
# COMPACT_ATOMS: atom_id res chain seq x y z
N MET A 1 2.83 -45.80 11.46
CA MET A 1 4.28 -45.52 11.62
C MET A 1 4.76 -44.73 10.41
N ALA A 2 5.38 -43.56 10.61
CA ALA A 2 6.06 -42.85 9.53
C ALA A 2 7.31 -43.64 9.13
N LYS A 3 7.43 -44.04 7.86
CA LYS A 3 8.60 -44.77 7.35
C LYS A 3 9.74 -43.78 7.12
N VAL A 4 10.85 -43.94 7.82
CA VAL A 4 12.07 -43.13 7.61
C VAL A 4 12.72 -43.57 6.31
N ARG A 5 12.75 -42.69 5.31
CA ARG A 5 13.42 -42.94 4.01
C ARG A 5 14.81 -42.29 4.02
N ALA A 6 15.83 -43.07 3.68
CA ALA A 6 17.23 -42.65 3.51
C ALA A 6 17.83 -41.84 4.68
N PRO A 7 17.94 -42.43 5.89
CA PRO A 7 18.45 -41.75 7.10
C PRO A 7 19.90 -41.26 6.98
N LEU A 8 20.75 -41.94 6.19
CA LEU A 8 22.13 -41.54 5.93
C LEU A 8 22.26 -40.22 5.13
N MET A 9 21.19 -39.77 4.48
CA MET A 9 21.15 -38.49 3.75
C MET A 9 20.53 -37.35 4.57
N SER A 10 20.30 -37.53 5.88
CA SER A 10 19.69 -36.51 6.77
C SER A 10 18.35 -35.95 6.28
N PHE A 11 17.47 -36.79 5.70
CA PHE A 11 16.14 -36.34 5.30
C PHE A 11 15.31 -35.93 6.54
N ASP A 12 15.07 -34.63 6.64
CA ASP A 12 14.29 -34.03 7.70
C ASP A 12 12.79 -34.06 7.37
N ALA A 13 11.93 -34.33 8.36
CA ALA A 13 10.49 -34.21 8.18
C ALA A 13 10.14 -32.72 8.09
N ARG A 14 9.78 -32.24 6.90
CA ARG A 14 9.42 -30.84 6.65
C ARG A 14 8.12 -30.74 5.87
N GLY A 15 7.30 -29.76 6.22
CA GLY A 15 6.07 -29.43 5.51
C GLY A 15 4.80 -29.84 6.24
N GLN A 16 3.66 -29.56 5.61
CA GLN A 16 2.34 -29.81 6.18
C GLN A 16 1.79 -31.17 5.72
N ILE A 17 1.17 -31.90 6.62
CA ILE A 17 0.40 -33.11 6.32
C ILE A 17 -1.07 -32.79 6.55
N ALA A 18 -1.89 -32.99 5.52
CA ALA A 18 -3.35 -32.94 5.56
C ALA A 18 -3.96 -31.68 6.23
N LYS A 19 -3.24 -30.54 6.23
CA LYS A 19 -3.65 -29.31 6.94
C LYS A 19 -3.99 -29.56 8.43
N SER A 20 -3.36 -30.55 9.05
CA SER A 20 -3.55 -30.86 10.47
C SER A 20 -2.27 -30.65 11.26
N LEU A 21 -1.12 -31.04 10.70
CA LEU A 21 0.18 -30.98 11.35
C LEU A 21 1.22 -30.40 10.39
N VAL A 22 2.11 -29.57 10.92
CA VAL A 22 3.26 -29.00 10.21
C VAL A 22 4.52 -29.45 10.91
N TYR A 23 5.40 -30.13 10.16
CA TYR A 23 6.71 -30.56 10.61
C TYR A 23 7.74 -29.50 10.23
N LEU A 24 8.55 -29.07 11.20
CA LEU A 24 9.62 -28.12 10.99
C LEU A 24 10.82 -28.42 11.89
N GLY A 25 12.00 -27.96 11.45
CA GLY A 25 13.19 -27.91 12.30
C GLY A 25 13.27 -26.54 12.98
N TRP A 26 13.31 -26.50 14.31
CA TRP A 26 13.55 -25.28 15.07
C TRP A 26 14.77 -25.42 15.96
N LYS A 27 15.84 -24.66 15.68
CA LYS A 27 17.10 -24.69 16.45
C LYS A 27 17.66 -26.11 16.69
N GLY A 28 17.65 -26.95 15.67
CA GLY A 28 18.11 -28.34 15.76
C GLY A 28 17.09 -29.33 16.36
N LEU A 29 15.98 -28.86 16.92
CA LEU A 29 14.88 -29.69 17.40
C LEU A 29 13.91 -30.01 16.27
N LYS A 30 13.46 -31.27 16.20
CA LYS A 30 12.39 -31.72 15.30
C LYS A 30 11.06 -31.46 15.98
N THR A 31 10.32 -30.46 15.52
CA THR A 31 9.07 -30.04 16.16
C THR A 31 7.89 -30.23 15.23
N VAL A 32 6.75 -30.57 15.83
CA VAL A 32 5.46 -30.67 15.15
C VAL A 32 4.54 -29.66 15.78
N ARG A 33 3.88 -28.85 14.95
CA ARG A 33 2.82 -27.93 15.39
C ARG A 33 1.52 -28.23 14.69
N GLN A 34 0.41 -27.91 15.34
CA GLN A 34 -0.89 -27.92 14.69
C GLN A 34 -0.86 -26.93 13.52
N TYR A 35 -1.46 -27.33 12.40
CA TYR A 35 -1.72 -26.43 11.30
C TYR A 35 -2.78 -25.42 11.75
N VAL A 36 -2.33 -24.22 12.08
CA VAL A 36 -3.19 -23.09 12.42
C VAL A 36 -3.36 -22.25 11.15
N ILE A 37 -4.60 -22.16 10.65
CA ILE A 37 -4.96 -21.08 9.73
C ILE A 37 -5.24 -19.87 10.63
N PRO A 38 -4.43 -18.79 10.56
CA PRO A 38 -4.73 -17.58 11.30
C PRO A 38 -6.13 -17.10 10.89
N ALA A 39 -6.96 -16.76 11.88
CA ALA A 39 -8.20 -16.05 11.57
C ALA A 39 -7.80 -14.76 10.85
N ASN A 40 -8.20 -14.62 9.58
CA ASN A 40 -8.14 -13.36 8.86
C ASN A 40 -9.57 -12.82 8.77
N PRO A 41 -10.14 -12.34 9.89
CA PRO A 41 -11.46 -11.76 9.87
C PRO A 41 -11.35 -10.52 9.00
N LYS A 42 -11.91 -10.58 7.78
CA LYS A 42 -12.05 -9.43 6.89
C LYS A 42 -13.10 -8.48 7.50
N THR A 43 -12.78 -7.90 8.65
CA THR A 43 -13.71 -7.06 9.41
C THR A 43 -14.16 -5.87 8.59
N ASP A 44 -15.33 -5.33 8.92
CA ASP A 44 -15.89 -4.18 8.21
C ASP A 44 -14.92 -2.99 8.25
N ASP A 45 -14.27 -2.73 9.38
CA ASP A 45 -13.23 -1.70 9.51
C ASP A 45 -12.04 -1.92 8.55
N GLN A 46 -11.59 -3.18 8.38
CA GLN A 46 -10.52 -3.50 7.44
C GLN A 46 -10.97 -3.32 5.98
N GLN A 47 -12.22 -3.67 5.67
CA GLN A 47 -12.78 -3.47 4.34
C GLN A 47 -12.94 -1.98 4.04
N GLN A 48 -13.39 -1.19 5.02
CA GLN A 48 -13.54 0.26 4.90
C GLN A 48 -12.19 0.93 4.61
N GLN A 49 -11.14 0.59 5.37
CA GLN A 49 -9.80 1.14 5.13
C GLN A 49 -9.25 0.77 3.74
N ARG A 50 -9.48 -0.46 3.28
CA ARG A 50 -9.14 -0.89 1.92
C ARG A 50 -9.96 -0.15 0.86
N GLY A 51 -11.22 0.15 1.17
CA GLY A 51 -12.11 0.97 0.35
C GLY A 51 -11.51 2.35 0.11
N TYR A 52 -11.07 3.05 1.15
CA TYR A 52 -10.46 4.39 1.01
C TYR A 52 -9.24 4.41 0.09
N ILE A 53 -8.35 3.41 0.23
CA ILE A 53 -7.17 3.29 -0.64
C ILE A 53 -7.61 3.00 -2.08
N THR A 54 -8.58 2.11 -2.26
CA THR A 54 -9.10 1.75 -3.59
C THR A 54 -9.71 2.97 -4.29
N THR A 55 -10.52 3.76 -3.58
CA THR A 55 -11.09 5.01 -4.06
C THR A 55 -10.01 6.01 -4.45
N ALA A 56 -9.05 6.29 -3.55
CA ALA A 56 -7.99 7.26 -3.81
C ALA A 56 -7.12 6.88 -5.03
N VAL A 57 -6.80 5.60 -5.20
CA VAL A 57 -6.06 5.14 -6.39
C VAL A 57 -6.90 5.25 -7.66
N GLY A 58 -8.19 4.92 -7.58
CA GLY A 58 -9.11 5.07 -8.72
C GLY A 58 -9.23 6.52 -9.19
N GLU A 59 -9.39 7.46 -8.26
CA GLU A 59 -9.47 8.89 -8.54
C GLU A 59 -8.17 9.41 -9.16
N TRP A 60 -6.99 9.02 -8.64
CA TRP A 60 -5.71 9.39 -9.25
C TRP A 60 -5.62 9.06 -10.75
N HIS A 61 -6.23 7.95 -11.18
CA HIS A 61 -6.25 7.54 -12.57
C HIS A 61 -7.39 8.16 -13.40
N THR A 62 -8.42 8.70 -12.75
CA THR A 62 -9.65 9.19 -13.42
C THR A 62 -9.76 10.71 -13.42
N ASP A 63 -9.16 11.40 -12.44
CA ASP A 63 -9.20 12.85 -12.23
C ASP A 63 -8.56 13.66 -13.38
N GLY A 64 -7.92 13.01 -14.35
CA GLY A 64 -7.44 13.65 -15.58
C GLY A 64 -6.20 14.52 -15.40
N PHE A 65 -5.36 14.23 -14.41
CA PHE A 65 -4.11 14.97 -14.16
C PHE A 65 -3.24 15.05 -15.41
N THR A 66 -2.86 16.27 -15.78
CA THR A 66 -1.93 16.57 -16.85
C THR A 66 -0.49 16.18 -16.45
N SER A 67 0.43 16.22 -17.41
CA SER A 67 1.84 15.99 -17.11
C SER A 67 2.44 17.02 -16.15
N ASP A 68 1.89 18.24 -16.13
CA ASP A 68 2.38 19.33 -15.28
C ASP A 68 1.85 19.19 -13.85
N ASP A 69 0.60 18.77 -13.67
CA ASP A 69 0.07 18.38 -12.36
C ASP A 69 0.95 17.30 -11.71
N ILE A 70 1.32 16.27 -12.49
CA ILE A 70 2.18 15.18 -12.00
C ILE A 70 3.57 15.71 -11.61
N LYS A 71 4.10 16.73 -12.31
CA LYS A 71 5.37 17.37 -11.94
C LYS A 71 5.22 18.14 -10.63
N ALA A 72 4.13 18.88 -10.45
CA ALA A 72 3.82 19.61 -9.22
C ALA A 72 3.75 18.66 -8.01
N TRP A 73 3.04 17.53 -8.15
CA TRP A 73 3.00 16.50 -7.11
C TRP A 73 4.38 15.90 -6.78
N LYS A 74 5.24 15.70 -7.79
CA LYS A 74 6.63 15.23 -7.57
C LYS A 74 7.46 16.30 -6.84
N LEU A 75 7.29 17.57 -7.18
CA LEU A 75 7.96 18.69 -6.53
C LEU A 75 7.53 18.80 -5.06
N LEU A 76 6.23 18.67 -4.77
CA LEU A 76 5.71 18.61 -3.41
C LEU A 76 6.33 17.44 -2.61
N ALA A 77 6.46 16.27 -3.22
CA ALA A 77 7.08 15.13 -2.55
C ALA A 77 8.56 15.40 -2.19
N LEU A 78 9.30 16.07 -3.08
CA LEU A 78 10.68 16.51 -2.84
C LEU A 78 10.77 17.57 -1.72
N SER A 79 9.85 18.55 -1.69
CA SER A 79 9.88 19.65 -0.73
C SER A 79 9.61 19.19 0.71
N LEU A 80 8.78 18.16 0.88
CA LEU A 80 8.47 17.55 2.17
C LEU A 80 9.64 16.76 2.77
N LYS A 81 10.76 16.59 2.04
CA LYS A 81 11.96 15.83 2.47
C LYS A 81 11.65 14.41 2.93
N ARG A 82 10.67 13.76 2.30
CA ARG A 82 10.31 12.36 2.54
C ARG A 82 10.67 11.53 1.31
N VAL A 83 11.08 10.28 1.52
CA VAL A 83 11.35 9.33 0.42
C VAL A 83 10.00 8.78 -0.08
N LEU A 84 9.20 9.65 -0.70
CA LEU A 84 7.87 9.34 -1.23
C LEU A 84 7.74 9.90 -2.65
N SER A 85 6.93 9.25 -3.48
CA SER A 85 6.53 9.79 -4.79
C SER A 85 5.37 10.77 -4.64
N GLY A 86 5.13 11.60 -5.67
CA GLY A 86 3.95 12.48 -5.71
C GLY A 86 2.64 11.71 -5.55
N PHE A 87 2.53 10.54 -6.18
CA PHE A 87 1.41 9.61 -6.01
C PHE A 87 1.21 9.19 -4.55
N ASN A 88 2.29 8.81 -3.84
CA ASN A 88 2.19 8.40 -2.44
C ASN A 88 1.70 9.56 -1.54
N ILE A 89 2.08 10.80 -1.86
CA ILE A 89 1.60 11.99 -1.15
C ILE A 89 0.11 12.21 -1.43
N TYR A 90 -0.30 12.20 -2.70
CA TYR A 90 -1.71 12.34 -3.08
C TYR A 90 -2.59 11.31 -2.36
N VAL A 91 -2.24 10.02 -2.45
CA VAL A 91 -3.01 8.95 -1.81
C VAL A 91 -3.07 9.15 -0.30
N SER A 92 -1.97 9.57 0.33
CA SER A 92 -1.95 9.83 1.78
C SER A 92 -2.89 10.97 2.18
N LEU A 93 -2.91 12.07 1.41
CA LEU A 93 -3.78 13.20 1.67
C LEU A 93 -5.25 12.86 1.39
N LYS A 94 -5.52 12.17 0.29
CA LYS A 94 -6.88 11.76 -0.08
C LYS A 94 -7.47 10.78 0.92
N VAL A 95 -6.72 9.77 1.36
CA VAL A 95 -7.17 8.84 2.41
C VAL A 95 -7.47 9.58 3.71
N LYS A 96 -6.66 10.57 4.11
CA LYS A 96 -6.95 11.39 5.30
C LYS A 96 -8.24 12.21 5.13
N ALA A 97 -8.46 12.78 3.94
CA ALA A 97 -9.68 13.52 3.64
C ALA A 97 -10.93 12.62 3.72
N LEU A 98 -10.86 11.40 3.16
CA LEU A 98 -11.94 10.41 3.22
C LEU A 98 -12.24 9.95 4.65
N ILE A 99 -11.21 9.71 5.46
CA ILE A 99 -11.37 9.35 6.88
C ILE A 99 -11.98 10.50 7.68
N ALA A 100 -11.55 11.74 7.43
CA ALA A 100 -12.08 12.93 8.09
C ALA A 100 -13.46 13.37 7.54
N ALA A 101 -13.96 12.71 6.50
CA ALA A 101 -15.20 13.05 5.80
C ALA A 101 -15.26 14.53 5.35
N VAL A 102 -14.13 15.06 4.89
CA VAL A 102 -14.04 16.45 4.38
C VAL A 102 -14.07 16.49 2.86
N THR A 103 -14.58 17.59 2.31
CA THR A 103 -14.59 17.83 0.86
C THR A 103 -13.16 17.87 0.33
N TRP A 104 -12.92 17.14 -0.76
CA TRP A 104 -11.64 17.15 -1.48
C TRP A 104 -11.75 18.08 -2.68
N GLU A 105 -10.89 19.09 -2.71
CA GLU A 105 -10.65 19.90 -3.90
C GLU A 105 -9.34 19.41 -4.56
N SER A 106 -9.37 19.17 -5.86
CA SER A 106 -8.21 18.69 -6.61
C SER A 106 -7.14 19.78 -6.69
N PHE A 107 -5.89 19.42 -6.37
CA PHE A 107 -4.74 20.29 -6.60
C PHE A 107 -4.24 20.08 -8.03
N THR A 108 -4.31 21.14 -8.84
CA THR A 108 -3.73 21.21 -10.18
C THR A 108 -2.62 22.26 -10.20
N GLU A 109 -1.70 22.09 -11.13
CA GLU A 109 -0.70 23.10 -11.45
C GLU A 109 -1.40 24.27 -12.14
N VAL A 110 -1.01 25.48 -11.77
CA VAL A 110 -1.61 26.71 -12.25
C VAL A 110 -0.51 27.57 -12.85
N ASP A 111 -0.71 28.08 -14.06
CA ASP A 111 0.28 28.98 -14.67
C ASP A 111 0.25 30.33 -13.95
N PRO A 112 1.36 30.78 -13.33
CA PRO A 112 1.42 32.09 -12.67
C PRO A 112 1.23 33.27 -13.65
N GLY A 113 1.26 33.01 -14.96
CA GLY A 113 1.12 34.03 -15.99
C GLY A 113 2.34 34.97 -16.04
N THR A 114 2.37 35.86 -17.03
CA THR A 114 3.42 36.88 -17.10
C THR A 114 3.00 38.11 -16.29
N PRO A 115 3.75 38.50 -15.24
CA PRO A 115 3.40 39.67 -14.44
C PRO A 115 3.51 40.96 -15.29
N THR A 116 2.42 41.72 -15.34
CA THR A 116 2.39 43.06 -15.94
C THR A 116 2.31 44.14 -14.86
N VAL A 117 2.50 45.41 -15.24
CA VAL A 117 2.44 46.56 -14.31
C VAL A 117 1.11 46.70 -13.57
N ASP A 118 0.04 46.12 -14.12
CA ASP A 118 -1.33 46.20 -13.58
C ASP A 118 -1.78 44.88 -12.89
N GLY A 119 -0.93 43.84 -12.88
CA GLY A 119 -1.20 42.54 -12.28
C GLY A 119 -0.87 41.35 -13.20
N THR A 120 -1.25 40.14 -12.77
CA THR A 120 -1.17 38.92 -13.58
C THR A 120 -2.50 38.17 -13.52
N THR A 121 -2.91 37.57 -14.63
CA THR A 121 -4.07 36.70 -14.67
C THR A 121 -3.59 35.26 -14.50
N ILE A 122 -4.00 34.64 -13.40
CA ILE A 122 -3.65 33.26 -13.08
C ILE A 122 -4.66 32.35 -13.77
N THR A 123 -4.20 31.43 -14.60
CA THR A 123 -5.06 30.45 -15.29
C THR A 123 -4.78 29.05 -14.76
N ALA A 124 -5.82 28.41 -14.23
CA ALA A 124 -5.81 27.03 -13.74
C ALA A 124 -6.19 26.04 -14.84
#